data_AF-A0A6N6S0G7-F1
#
_entry.id   AF-A0A6N6S0G7-F1
#
_cell.length_a   1.000
_cell.length_b   1.000
_cell.length_c   1.000
_cell.angle_alpha   90.00
_cell.angle_beta   90.00
_cell.angle_gamma   90.00
#
_symmetry.space_group_name_H-M   'P 1'
#
loop_
_entity.id
_entity.type
_entity.pdbx_description
1 polymer ?
#
loop_
_entity_poly.entity_id
_entity_poly.type
_entity_poly.pdbx_seq_one_letter_code
_entity_poly.pdbx_strand_id
1 'polypeptide(L)' 'MENITPFGIWLFVKGKEYFLNYKDFPYFKDQTLKSIQNVQLLHGYHLYWSDLDIDLEIDNLENPEKYPLMSKI' A
#
# COMPACT_ATOMS: atom_id res chain seq x y z
N MET A 1 -6.23 12.90 0.36
CA MET A 1 -5.77 13.25 -1.00
C MET A 1 -4.55 12.38 -1.26
N GLU A 2 -4.52 11.58 -2.31
CA GLU A 2 -3.38 10.68 -2.58
C GLU A 2 -2.31 11.45 -3.36
N ASN A 3 -1.16 11.71 -2.73
CA ASN A 3 -0.02 12.37 -3.38
C ASN A 3 1.03 11.31 -3.73
N ILE A 4 1.34 11.16 -5.02
CA ILE A 4 2.46 10.36 -5.49
C ILE A 4 3.73 11.22 -5.37
N THR A 5 4.74 10.71 -4.67
CA THR A 5 6.05 11.36 -4.52
C THR A 5 7.13 10.50 -5.19
N PRO A 6 8.33 11.04 -5.46
CA PRO A 6 9.46 10.23 -5.92
C PRO A 6 9.88 9.09 -4.96
N PHE A 7 9.41 9.14 -3.70
CA PHE A 7 9.81 8.22 -2.64
C PHE A 7 8.73 7.19 -2.28
N GLY A 8 7.49 7.38 -2.72
CA GLY A 8 6.36 6.56 -2.30
C GLY A 8 5.01 7.22 -2.53
N ILE A 9 3.96 6.59 -2.02
CA ILE A 9 2.55 6.98 -2.19
C ILE A 9 1.92 7.20 -0.82
N TRP A 10 1.09 8.23 -0.71
CA TRP A 10 0.19 8.41 0.42
C TRP A 10 -1.14 7.74 0.15
N LEU A 11 -1.51 6.78 1.00
CA LEU A 11 -2.80 6.10 0.98
C LEU A 11 -3.68 6.63 2.12
N PHE A 12 -4.90 7.03 1.81
CA PHE A 12 -5.88 7.43 2.83
C PHE A 12 -6.95 6.35 2.98
N VAL A 13 -6.97 5.65 4.12
CA VAL A 13 -7.97 4.63 4.40
C VAL A 13 -8.46 4.75 5.84
N LYS A 14 -9.78 4.59 6.04
CA LYS A 14 -10.44 4.65 7.35
C LYS A 14 -10.11 5.89 8.20
N GLY A 15 -9.92 7.05 7.54
CA GLY A 15 -9.64 8.30 8.23
C GLY A 15 -8.17 8.49 8.65
N LYS A 16 -7.26 7.61 8.22
CA LYS A 16 -5.82 7.70 8.47
C LYS A 16 -5.04 7.73 7.16
N GLU A 17 -3.93 8.44 7.17
CA GLU A 17 -2.97 8.48 6.07
C GLU A 17 -1.79 7.54 6.37
N TYR A 18 -1.44 6.70 5.40
CA TYR A 18 -0.32 5.78 5.45
C TYR A 18 0.64 6.09 4.31
N PHE A 19 1.94 6.13 4.61
CA PHE A 19 2.96 6.34 3.60
C PHE A 19 3.56 5.02 3.16
N LEU A 20 3.27 4.62 1.93
CA LEU A 20 3.84 3.44 1.28
C LEU A 20 5.11 3.85 0.56
N ASN A 21 6.26 3.66 1.19
CA ASN A 21 7.54 3.99 0.56
C ASN A 21 7.91 2.96 -0.52
N TYR A 22 8.61 3.37 -1.58
CA TYR A 22 9.02 2.46 -2.67
C TYR A 22 10.17 1.53 -2.30
N LYS A 23 10.79 1.68 -1.11
CA LYS A 23 11.83 0.75 -0.65
C LYS A 23 11.20 -0.55 -0.12
N ASP A 24 10.09 -0.42 0.61
CA ASP A 24 9.35 -1.51 1.24
C ASP A 24 8.25 -2.02 0.31
N PHE A 25 7.69 -1.14 -0.53
CA PHE A 25 6.66 -1.46 -1.52
C PHE A 25 7.10 -1.10 -2.95
N PRO A 26 8.15 -1.75 -3.49
CA PRO A 26 8.68 -1.44 -4.82
C PRO A 26 7.68 -1.71 -5.94
N TYR A 27 6.67 -2.53 -5.72
CA TYR A 27 5.64 -2.92 -6.68
C TYR A 27 4.81 -1.74 -7.20
N PHE A 28 4.70 -0.67 -6.41
CA PHE A 28 4.00 0.55 -6.80
C PHE A 28 4.89 1.51 -7.61
N LYS A 29 6.21 1.30 -7.61
CA LYS A 29 7.13 2.09 -8.41
C LYS A 29 6.81 1.86 -9.89
N ASP A 30 6.63 2.93 -10.63
CA ASP A 30 6.28 2.94 -12.06
C ASP A 30 4.83 2.52 -12.40
N GLN A 31 3.95 2.37 -11.41
CA GLN A 31 2.53 2.12 -11.64
C GLN A 31 1.76 3.40 -11.99
N THR A 32 0.69 3.25 -12.77
CA THR A 32 -0.16 4.40 -13.11
C THR A 32 -0.97 4.85 -11.89
N LEU A 33 -1.21 6.16 -11.78
CA LEU A 33 -2.08 6.72 -10.75
C LEU A 33 -3.46 6.05 -10.75
N LYS A 34 -3.99 5.71 -11.94
CA LYS A 34 -5.29 5.04 -12.08
C LYS A 34 -5.29 3.65 -11.44
N SER A 35 -4.24 2.87 -11.66
CA SER A 35 -4.10 1.53 -11.07
C SER A 35 -3.91 1.60 -9.56
N ILE A 36 -3.14 2.58 -9.07
CA ILE A 36 -2.94 2.82 -7.62
C ILE A 36 -4.25 3.27 -6.94
N GLN A 37 -5.07 4.09 -7.61
CA GLN A 37 -6.36 4.52 -7.07
C GLN A 37 -7.42 3.43 -7.10
N ASN A 38 -7.23 2.38 -7.91
CA ASN A 38 -8.16 1.25 -8.01
C ASN A 38 -7.96 0.25 -6.85
N VAL A 39 -7.90 0.77 -5.63
CA VAL A 39 -7.80 -0.01 -4.40
C VAL A 39 -9.18 -0.40 -3.89
N GLN A 40 -9.32 -1.65 -3.47
CA GLN A 40 -10.53 -2.19 -2.86
C GLN A 40 -10.27 -2.51 -1.39
N LEU A 41 -11.10 -1.97 -0.50
CA LEU A 41 -11.08 -2.35 0.92
C LEU A 41 -12.01 -3.54 1.15
N LEU A 42 -11.42 -4.73 1.26
CA LEU A 42 -12.08 -5.97 1.60
C LEU A 42 -12.12 -6.17 3.11
N HIS A 43 -13.25 -6.68 3.61
CA HIS A 43 -13.47 -7.05 5.03
C HIS A 43 -13.21 -5.92 6.07
N GLY A 44 -12.99 -4.68 5.62
CA GLY A 44 -12.72 -3.52 6.49
C GLY A 44 -11.28 -3.41 7.01
N TYR A 45 -10.38 -4.29 6.56
CA TYR A 45 -8.96 -4.31 6.97
C TYR A 45 -7.98 -4.75 5.88
N HIS A 46 -8.46 -5.27 4.74
CA HIS A 46 -7.61 -5.79 3.67
C HIS A 46 -7.71 -4.88 2.45
N LEU A 47 -6.60 -4.35 1.98
CA LEU A 47 -6.49 -3.51 0.78
C LEU A 47 -6.05 -4.39 -0.39
N TYR A 48 -6.78 -4.35 -1.49
CA TYR A 48 -6.50 -5.15 -2.68
C TYR A 48 -6.49 -4.28 -3.94
N TRP A 49 -5.40 -4.33 -4.70
CA TRP A 49 -5.26 -3.67 -5.99
C TRP A 49 -5.33 -4.72 -7.09
N SER A 50 -6.52 -4.92 -7.67
CA SER A 50 -6.73 -5.93 -8.71
C SER A 50 -5.87 -5.72 -9.95
N ASP A 51 -5.61 -4.45 -10.31
CA ASP A 51 -4.84 -4.10 -11.50
C ASP A 51 -3.34 -4.37 -11.33
N LEU A 52 -2.87 -4.43 -10.08
CA LEU A 52 -1.47 -4.60 -9.71
C LEU A 52 -1.16 -6.00 -9.18
N ASP A 53 -2.21 -6.78 -8.87
CA ASP A 53 -2.11 -8.04 -8.15
C ASP A 53 -1.36 -7.90 -6.81
N ILE A 54 -1.69 -6.83 -6.07
CA ILE A 54 -1.09 -6.50 -4.76
C ILE A 54 -2.18 -6.55 -3.69
N ASP A 55 -1.91 -7.25 -2.60
CA ASP A 55 -2.67 -7.21 -1.36
C ASP A 55 -1.85 -6.65 -0.19
N LEU A 56 -2.48 -5.84 0.67
CA LEU A 56 -1.91 -5.32 1.91
C LEU A 56 -2.95 -5.34 3.03
N GLU A 57 -2.55 -5.80 4.21
CA GLU A 57 -3.38 -5.64 5.41
C GLU A 57 -3.11 -4.30 6.09
N ILE A 58 -4.16 -3.62 6.53
CA ILE A 58 -4.03 -2.37 7.31
C ILE A 58 -3.23 -2.62 8.60
N ASP A 59 -3.35 -3.81 9.20
CA ASP A 59 -2.58 -4.14 10.42
C ASP A 59 -1.07 -4.16 10.15
N ASN A 60 -0.62 -4.54 8.95
CA ASN A 60 0.79 -4.47 8.56
C ASN A 60 1.28 -3.02 8.48
N LEU A 61 0.40 -2.09 8.09
CA LEU A 61 0.73 -0.66 8.03
C LEU A 61 0.71 0.00 9.42
N GLU A 62 -0.12 -0.50 10.33
CA GLU A 62 -0.23 0.01 11.70
C GLU A 62 0.83 -0.59 12.65
N ASN A 63 1.22 -1.84 12.45
CA ASN A 63 2.14 -2.59 13.30
C ASN A 63 3.22 -3.32 12.46
N PRO A 64 4.07 -2.59 11.71
CA PRO A 64 5.08 -3.19 10.84
C PRO A 64 6.06 -4.10 11.59
N GLU A 65 6.27 -3.89 12.90
CA GLU A 65 7.11 -4.74 13.74
C GLU A 65 6.53 -6.14 14.00
N LYS A 66 5.21 -6.32 13.89
CA LYS A 66 4.57 -7.64 14.02
C LYS A 66 4.72 -8.47 12.75
N TYR A 67 4.95 -7.80 11.63
CA TYR A 67 5.08 -8.40 10.31
C TYR A 67 6.45 -8.02 9.73
N PRO A 68 7.56 -8.52 10.30
CA PRO A 68 8.85 -8.33 9.68
C PRO A 68 8.74 -8.86 8.25
N LEU A 69 8.85 -7.95 7.28
CA LEU A 69 8.86 -8.25 5.85
C LEU A 69 10.04 -9.20 5.59
N MET A 70 9.82 -10.48 5.78
CA MET A 70 10.74 -11.55 5.44
C MET A 70 10.63 -11.77 3.93
N SER A 71 10.98 -10.74 3.16
CA SER A 71 11.42 -10.91 1.79
C SER A 71 12.77 -11.63 1.85
N LYS A 72 12.72 -12.96 2.01
CA LYS A 72 13.90 -13.80 1.81
C LYS A 72 14.14 -13.84 0.30
N ILE A 73 15.26 -13.23 -0.06
CA ILE A 73 16.00 -13.22 -1.34
C ILE A 73 15.66 -14.42 -2.23
#